data_AF-A0A396IFY8-F1
#
_entry.id   AF-A0A396IFY8-F1
#
_cell.length_a   1.000
_cell.length_b   1.000
_cell.length_c   1.000
_cell.angle_alpha   90.00
_cell.angle_beta   90.00
_cell.angle_gamma   90.00
#
_symmetry.space_group_name_H-M   'P 1'
#
loop_
_entity.id
_entity.type
_entity.pdbx_description
1 polymer ?
#
loop_
_entity_poly.entity_id
_entity_poly.type
_entity_poly.pdbx_seq_one_letter_code
_entity_poly.pdbx_strand_id
1 'polypeptide(L)' 'MAGRNIETLLSYHCLTGPLLKNPVSEYDKAINKLQMKYRTYIVEYDFETVSMLSFSL' A
#
# COMPACT_ATOMS: atom_id res chain seq x y z
N MET A 1 20.82 -0.41 0.34
CA MET A 1 19.35 -0.62 0.33
C MET A 1 18.74 0.65 -0.23
N ALA A 2 18.06 0.59 -1.37
CA ALA A 2 17.49 1.77 -2.00
C ALA A 2 16.54 2.49 -1.03
N GLY A 3 16.79 3.78 -0.81
CA GLY A 3 16.02 4.61 0.13
C GLY A 3 14.55 4.56 -0.23
N ARG A 4 13.75 3.93 0.63
CA ARG A 4 12.28 3.91 0.53
C ARG A 4 11.78 5.25 1.07
N ASN A 5 11.65 6.22 0.16
CA ASN A 5 11.22 7.59 0.48
C ASN A 5 9.69 7.62 0.75
N ILE A 6 9.28 8.24 1.86
CA ILE A 6 7.89 8.32 2.33
C ILE A 6 6.94 9.00 1.33
N GLU A 7 7.46 9.93 0.52
CA GLU A 7 6.74 10.62 -0.56
C GLU A 7 6.36 9.64 -1.69
N THR A 8 7.20 8.63 -1.93
CA THR A 8 6.90 7.55 -2.89
C THR A 8 5.76 6.65 -2.36
N LEU A 9 5.65 6.47 -1.05
CA LEU A 9 4.55 5.72 -0.42
C LEU A 9 3.24 6.50 -0.37
N LEU A 10 3.29 7.78 -0.02
CA LEU A 10 2.12 8.66 -0.04
C LEU A 10 1.55 8.79 -1.47
N SER A 11 2.42 8.83 -2.49
CA SER A 11 1.98 8.78 -3.88
C SER A 11 1.33 7.43 -4.26
N TYR A 12 1.79 6.29 -3.73
CA TYR A 12 1.08 5.01 -3.89
C TYR A 12 -0.32 5.00 -3.25
N HIS A 13 -0.51 5.69 -2.12
CA HIS A 13 -1.85 5.82 -1.53
C HIS A 13 -2.81 6.55 -2.49
N CYS A 14 -2.34 7.60 -3.17
CA CYS A 14 -3.13 8.29 -4.20
C CYS A 14 -3.42 7.42 -5.43
N LEU A 15 -2.52 6.49 -5.76
CA LEU A 15 -2.66 5.56 -6.88
C LEU A 15 -3.57 4.35 -6.58
N THR A 16 -3.91 4.13 -5.30
CA THR A 16 -4.71 2.98 -4.90
C THR A 16 -6.21 3.30 -4.99
N GLY A 17 -6.79 3.01 -6.15
CA GLY A 17 -8.23 3.17 -6.39
C GLY A 17 -9.12 2.25 -5.53
N PRO A 18 -10.45 2.39 -5.61
CA PRO A 18 -11.39 1.48 -4.95
C PRO A 18 -11.30 0.07 -5.53
N LEU A 19 -11.39 -0.94 -4.67
CA LEU A 19 -11.46 -2.34 -5.09
C LEU A 19 -12.74 -2.56 -5.91
N LEU A 20 -12.60 -3.29 -7.03
CA LEU A 20 -13.72 -3.76 -7.84
C LEU A 20 -14.55 -4.75 -7.02
N LYS A 21 -15.83 -4.46 -6.81
CA LYS A 21 -16.71 -5.29 -5.97
C LYS A 21 -17.09 -6.62 -6.61
N ASN A 22 -17.13 -6.67 -7.94
CA ASN A 22 -17.47 -7.89 -8.68
C ASN A 22 -16.56 -8.03 -9.92
N PRO A 23 -15.30 -8.44 -9.73
CA PRO A 23 -14.36 -8.64 -10.83
C PRO A 23 -14.79 -9.87 -11.64
N VAL A 24 -15.28 -9.65 -12.86
CA VAL A 24 -15.76 -10.73 -13.74
C VAL A 24 -14.60 -11.31 -14.54
N SER A 25 -13.66 -10.48 -14.97
CA SER A 25 -12.49 -10.90 -15.74
C SER A 25 -11.34 -11.36 -14.82
N GLU A 26 -10.51 -12.28 -15.33
CA GLU A 26 -9.21 -12.64 -14.75
C GLU A 26 -8.32 -11.40 -14.56
N TYR A 27 -8.40 -10.46 -15.50
CA TYR A 27 -7.69 -9.19 -15.43
C TYR A 27 -8.17 -8.34 -14.23
N ASP A 28 -9.49 -8.25 -14.03
CA ASP A 28 -10.07 -7.50 -12.91
C ASP A 28 -9.65 -8.10 -11.56
N LYS A 29 -9.58 -9.44 -11.48
CA LYS A 29 -9.09 -10.15 -10.29
C LYS A 29 -7.62 -9.85 -10.02
N ALA A 30 -6.79 -9.81 -11.06
CA ALA A 30 -5.37 -9.48 -10.94
C ALA A 30 -5.16 -8.03 -10.47
N ILE A 31 -5.93 -7.08 -11.02
CA ILE A 31 -5.95 -5.68 -10.58
C ILE A 31 -6.32 -5.58 -9.10
N ASN A 32 -7.39 -6.24 -8.68
CA ASN A 32 -7.82 -6.23 -7.28
C ASN A 32 -6.77 -6.81 -6.34
N LYS A 33 -6.13 -7.91 -6.74
CA LYS A 33 -5.06 -8.55 -5.95
C LYS A 33 -3.85 -7.63 -5.81
N LEU A 34 -3.48 -6.92 -6.88
CA LEU A 34 -2.41 -5.92 -6.83
C LEU A 34 -2.77 -4.75 -5.92
N GLN A 35 -3.98 -4.18 -6.05
CA GLN A 35 -4.43 -3.10 -5.18
C GLN A 35 -4.46 -3.51 -3.70
N MET A 36 -4.95 -4.70 -3.38
CA MET A 36 -4.90 -5.26 -2.02
C MET A 36 -3.47 -5.32 -1.49
N LYS A 37 -2.51 -5.83 -2.29
CA LYS A 37 -1.10 -5.92 -1.89
C LYS A 37 -0.50 -4.54 -1.60
N TYR A 38 -0.78 -3.54 -2.43
CA TYR A 38 -0.32 -2.18 -2.19
C TYR A 38 -0.94 -1.56 -0.94
N ARG A 39 -2.23 -1.78 -0.68
CA ARG A 39 -2.87 -1.33 0.57
C ARG A 39 -2.21 -1.93 1.80
N THR A 40 -2.00 -3.25 1.81
CA THR A 40 -1.33 -3.93 2.92
C THR A 40 0.08 -3.40 3.13
N TYR A 41 0.85 -3.23 2.06
CA TYR A 41 2.21 -2.70 2.15
C TYR A 41 2.28 -1.27 2.71
N ILE A 42 1.33 -0.39 2.34
CA ILE A 42 1.22 0.96 2.91
C ILE A 42 0.91 0.89 4.42
N VAL A 43 -0.02 0.03 4.84
CA VAL A 43 -0.41 -0.12 6.25
C VAL A 43 0.72 -0.71 7.10
N GLU A 44 1.40 -1.74 6.61
CA GLU A 44 2.54 -2.34 7.31
C GLU A 44 3.69 -1.33 7.48
N TYR A 45 3.95 -0.52 6.45
CA TYR A 45 4.95 0.53 6.53
C TYR A 45 4.56 1.65 7.51
N ASP A 46 3.29 2.08 7.51
CA ASP A 46 2.80 3.08 8.47
C ASP A 46 3.03 2.58 9.91
N PHE A 47 2.72 1.32 10.18
CA PHE A 47 2.99 0.69 11.47
C PHE A 47 4.49 0.61 11.82
N GLU A 48 5.36 0.25 10.87
CA GLU A 48 6.82 0.25 11.06
C GLU A 48 7.36 1.66 11.34
N THR A 49 6.88 2.68 10.63
CA THR A 49 7.32 4.07 10.86
C THR A 49 6.84 4.64 12.18
N VAL A 50 5.58 4.42 12.53
CA VAL A 50 5.02 4.84 13.82
C VAL A 50 5.74 4.11 14.96
N SER A 51 5.97 2.80 14.84
CA SER A 51 6.69 2.03 15.86
C SER A 51 8.13 2.51 16.04
N MET A 52 8.88 2.75 14.95
CA MET A 52 10.25 3.31 15.03
C MET A 52 10.28 4.71 15.65
N LEU A 53 9.31 5.57 15.34
CA LEU A 53 9.20 6.90 15.97
C LEU A 53 8.86 6.80 17.46
N SER A 54 7.98 5.88 17.86
CA SER A 54 7.60 5.69 19.27
C SER A 54 8.70 5.06 20.14
N PHE A 55 9.69 4.39 19.56
CA PHE A 55 10.87 3.89 20.30
C PHE A 55 12.01 4.90 20.42
N SER A 56 11.95 6.05 19.72
CA SER A 56 12.97 7.12 19.78
C SER A 56 12.57 8.29 20.68
N LEU A 57 11.47 8.18 21.44
CA LEU A 57 10.92 9.20 22.36
C LEU A 57 10.87 8.65 23.78
#